data_AF-A0A2H0XT37-F1
#
_entry.id   AF-A0A2H0XT37-F1
#
_cell.length_a   1.000
_cell.length_b   1.000
_cell.length_c   1.000
_cell.angle_alpha   90.00
_cell.angle_beta   90.00
_cell.angle_gamma   90.00
#
_symmetry.space_group_name_H-M   'P 1'
#
loop_
_entity.id
_entity.type
_entity.pdbx_description
1 polymer ?
#
loop_
_entity_poly.entity_id
_entity_poly.type
_entity_poly.pdbx_seq_one_letter_code
_entity_poly.pdbx_strand_id
1 'polypeptide(L)' 'MIMDNFELQRIFEQDKNRILGKIERAKEQWQVNWEKVQGDLAAEAQLIWFNLQIKIMEIEALEELKQMEEKIKGTIEEK' A
#
# COMPACT_ATOMS: atom_id res chain seq x y z
N MET A 1 26.52 -6.61 -13.60
CA MET A 1 25.69 -7.83 -13.58
C MET A 1 24.34 -7.46 -14.17
N ILE A 2 23.92 -8.13 -15.24
CA ILE A 2 22.58 -7.94 -15.80
C ILE A 2 21.64 -8.76 -14.89
N MET A 3 20.80 -8.07 -14.12
CA MET A 3 19.79 -8.74 -13.29
C MET A 3 18.81 -9.49 -14.21
N ASP A 4 18.50 -10.73 -13.87
CA ASP A 4 17.55 -11.58 -14.58
C ASP A 4 16.14 -10.96 -14.49
N ASN A 5 15.36 -11.06 -15.58
CA ASN A 5 13.97 -10.61 -15.61
C ASN A 5 13.12 -11.27 -14.51
N PHE A 6 13.43 -12.53 -14.15
CA PHE A 6 12.79 -13.23 -13.03
C PHE A 6 13.13 -12.61 -11.68
N GLU A 7 14.38 -12.17 -11.46
CA GLU A 7 14.79 -11.52 -10.22
C GLU A 7 14.12 -10.14 -10.05
N LEU A 8 14.00 -9.37 -11.14
CA LEU A 8 13.28 -8.09 -11.16
C LEU A 8 11.81 -8.25 -10.77
N GLN A 9 11.12 -9.24 -11.37
CA GLN A 9 9.73 -9.54 -11.02
C GLN A 9 9.57 -10.01 -9.57
N ARG A 10 10.51 -10.82 -9.07
CA ARG A 10 10.48 -11.29 -7.68
C ARG A 10 10.62 -10.14 -6.69
N ILE A 11 11.53 -9.20 -6.94
CA ILE A 11 11.72 -8.01 -6.08
C ILE A 11 10.46 -7.16 -6.09
N PHE A 12 9.86 -6.92 -7.26
CA PHE A 12 8.62 -6.17 -7.38
C PHE A 12 7.48 -6.78 -6.54
N GLU A 13 7.27 -8.10 -6.63
CA GLU A 13 6.22 -8.73 -5.84
C GLU A 13 6.51 -8.71 -4.33
N GLN A 14 7.79 -8.75 -3.93
CA GLN A 14 8.15 -8.56 -2.52
C GLN A 14 7.80 -7.15 -2.02
N ASP A 15 8.13 -6.11 -2.80
CA ASP A 15 7.81 -4.73 -2.44
C ASP A 15 6.31 -4.45 -2.47
N LYS A 16 5.58 -4.96 -3.47
CA LYS A 16 4.12 -4.89 -3.54
C LYS A 16 3.47 -5.50 -2.29
N ASN A 17 3.84 -6.71 -1.93
CA ASN A 17 3.30 -7.37 -0.73
C ASN A 17 3.67 -6.61 0.55
N ARG A 18 4.88 -6.05 0.62
CA ARG A 18 5.32 -5.24 1.77
C ARG A 18 4.51 -3.96 1.93
N ILE A 19 4.27 -3.24 0.83
CA ILE A 19 3.55 -1.97 0.82
C ILE A 19 2.07 -2.21 1.10
N LEU A 20 1.42 -3.10 0.35
CA LEU A 20 0.00 -3.39 0.53
C LEU A 20 -0.27 -4.03 1.89
N GLY A 21 0.63 -4.88 2.40
CA GLY A 21 0.49 -5.47 3.73
C GLY A 21 0.58 -4.44 4.87
N LYS A 22 1.25 -3.30 4.70
CA LYS A 22 1.23 -2.21 5.70
C LYS A 22 -0.13 -1.51 5.71
N ILE A 23 -0.71 -1.27 4.53
CA ILE A 23 -2.02 -0.65 4.39
C ILE A 23 -3.10 -1.56 5.00
N GLU A 24 -3.03 -2.86 4.71
CA GLU A 24 -3.99 -3.83 5.26
C GLU A 24 -3.98 -3.86 6.79
N ARG A 25 -2.78 -3.92 7.40
CA ARG A 25 -2.67 -3.82 8.87
C ARG A 25 -3.22 -2.51 9.43
N ALA A 26 -3.07 -1.39 8.71
CA ALA A 26 -3.64 -0.11 9.14
C ALA A 26 -5.17 -0.13 9.08
N LYS A 27 -5.75 -0.76 8.04
CA LYS A 27 -7.21 -0.97 7.92
C LYS A 27 -7.75 -1.86 9.03
N GLU A 28 -7.09 -2.98 9.32
CA GLU A 28 -7.43 -3.88 10.42
C GLU A 28 -7.42 -3.14 11.77
N GLN A 29 -6.36 -2.36 12.02
CA GLN A 29 -6.24 -1.58 13.25
C GLN A 29 -7.33 -0.50 13.34
N TRP A 30 -7.66 0.15 12.22
CA TRP A 30 -8.76 1.11 12.16
C TRP A 30 -10.09 0.44 12.52
N GLN A 31 -10.39 -0.73 11.95
CA GLN A 31 -11.61 -1.47 12.23
C GLN A 31 -11.75 -1.86 13.70
N VAL A 32 -10.68 -2.39 14.30
CA VAL A 32 -10.65 -2.73 15.74
C VAL A 32 -10.84 -1.49 16.62
N ASN A 33 -10.32 -0.33 16.22
CA ASN A 33 -10.51 0.91 16.96
C ASN A 33 -11.92 1.48 16.81
N TRP A 34 -12.52 1.35 15.63
CA TRP A 34 -13.89 1.82 15.36
C TRP A 34 -14.89 1.19 16.33
N GLU A 35 -14.79 -0.12 16.56
CA GLU A 35 -15.65 -0.85 17.51
C GLU A 35 -15.53 -0.33 18.96
N LYS A 36 -14.38 0.25 19.33
CA LYS A 36 -14.11 0.72 20.70
C LYS A 36 -14.58 2.15 20.97
N VAL A 37 -14.68 2.97 19.93
CA VAL A 37 -14.95 4.41 20.08
C VAL A 37 -16.42 4.78 19.82
N GLN A 38 -17.27 3.81 19.47
CA GLN A 38 -18.66 4.08 19.13
C GLN A 38 -19.37 4.81 20.27
N GLY A 39 -20.02 5.93 19.95
CA GLY A 39 -20.72 6.80 20.90
C GLY A 39 -19.88 7.94 21.47
N ASP A 40 -18.57 7.98 21.21
CA ASP A 40 -17.71 9.15 21.47
C ASP A 40 -17.46 9.90 20.15
N LEU A 41 -18.24 10.97 19.92
CA LEU A 41 -18.18 11.76 18.70
C LEU A 41 -16.79 12.35 18.40
N ALA A 42 -16.03 12.72 19.42
CA ALA A 42 -14.69 13.28 19.22
C ALA A 42 -13.71 12.18 18.76
N ALA A 43 -13.78 11.01 19.38
CA ALA A 43 -12.97 9.86 18.99
C ALA A 43 -13.37 9.30 17.61
N GLU A 44 -14.67 9.25 17.29
CA GLU A 44 -15.17 8.86 15.97
C GLU A 44 -14.67 9.79 14.86
N ALA A 45 -14.73 11.12 15.07
CA ALA A 45 -14.24 12.09 14.09
C ALA A 45 -12.73 11.94 13.83
N GLN A 46 -11.94 11.66 14.87
CA GLN A 46 -10.51 11.37 14.72
C GLN A 46 -10.25 10.08 13.95
N LEU A 47 -11.01 9.00 14.21
CA LEU A 47 -10.88 7.77 13.43
C LEU A 47 -11.31 7.96 11.98
N ILE A 48 -12.34 8.75 11.69
CA ILE A 48 -12.73 9.08 10.32
C ILE A 48 -11.56 9.77 9.60
N TRP A 49 -10.92 10.74 10.24
CA TRP A 49 -9.72 11.39 9.69
C TRP A 49 -8.60 10.37 9.43
N PHE A 50 -8.32 9.47 10.38
CA PHE A 50 -7.31 8.44 10.20
C PHE A 50 -7.64 7.48 9.03
N ASN A 51 -8.92 7.14 8.83
CA ASN A 51 -9.36 6.33 7.68
C ASN A 51 -9.07 7.03 6.35
N LEU A 52 -9.30 8.35 6.27
CA LEU A 52 -9.00 9.12 5.07
C LEU A 52 -7.50 9.11 4.77
N GLN A 53 -6.65 9.20 5.80
CA GLN A 53 -5.20 9.08 5.62
C GLN A 53 -4.79 7.69 5.09
N ILE A 54 -5.39 6.62 5.62
CA ILE A 54 -5.15 5.25 5.11
C ILE A 54 -5.53 5.15 3.63
N LYS A 55 -6.67 5.74 3.22
CA LYS A 55 -7.11 5.75 1.82
C LYS A 55 -6.16 6.53 0.91
N ILE A 56 -5.65 7.67 1.38
CA ILE A 56 -4.64 8.45 0.63
C ILE A 56 -3.37 7.62 0.45
N MET A 57 -2.85 7.00 1.52
CA MET A 57 -1.68 6.13 1.45
C MET A 57 -1.88 4.95 0.49
N GLU A 58 -3.09 4.39 0.42
CA GLU A 58 -3.43 3.31 -0.51
C GLU A 58 -3.36 3.78 -1.96
N ILE A 59 -3.88 4.96 -2.27
CA ILE A 59 -3.83 5.54 -3.62
C ILE A 59 -2.38 5.80 -4.04
N GLU A 60 -1.60 6.46 -3.17
CA GLU A 60 -0.19 6.76 -3.43
C GLU A 60 0.63 5.48 -3.65
N ALA A 61 0.40 4.45 -2.84
CA ALA A 61 1.05 3.15 -2.99
C ALA A 61 0.73 2.47 -4.32
N LEU A 62 -0.53 2.51 -4.76
CA LEU A 62 -0.93 1.92 -6.04
C LEU A 62 -0.29 2.65 -7.23
N GLU A 63 -0.18 3.97 -7.15
CA GLU A 63 0.50 4.77 -8.18
C GLU A 63 2.02 4.49 -8.21
N GLU A 64 2.67 4.40 -7.05
CA GLU A 64 4.08 4.02 -6.95
C GLU A 64 4.33 2.63 -7.57
N LEU A 65 3.50 1.65 -7.24
CA LEU A 65 3.61 0.29 -7.78
C LEU A 65 3.41 0.25 -9.29
N LYS A 66 2.46 1.04 -9.82
CA LYS A 66 2.26 1.17 -11.28
C LYS A 66 3.51 1.73 -11.97
N GLN A 67 4.10 2.80 -11.42
CA GLN A 67 5.32 3.39 -11.97
C GLN A 67 6.51 2.42 -11.92
N MET A 68 6.61 1.61 -10.87
CA MET A 68 7.63 0.55 -10.78
C MET A 68 7.41 -0.53 -11.84
N GLU A 69 6.17 -0.96 -12.05
CA GLU A 69 5.82 -1.96 -13.07
C GLU A 69 6.17 -1.47 -14.48
N GLU A 70 5.84 -0.23 -14.81
CA GLU A 70 6.18 0.40 -16.10
C GLU A 70 7.70 0.44 -16.33
N LYS A 71 8.48 0.80 -15.30
CA LYS A 71 9.96 0.78 -15.36
C LYS A 71 10.52 -0.62 -15.62
N ILE A 72 9.95 -1.63 -14.96
CA ILE A 72 10.37 -3.03 -15.14
C ILE A 72 10.05 -3.48 -16.57
N LYS A 73 8.85 -3.19 -17.09
CA LYS A 73 8.46 -3.52 -18.46
C LYS A 73 9.41 -2.90 -19.48
N GLY A 74 9.70 -1.61 -19.37
CA GLY A 74 10.66 -0.93 -20.25
C GLY A 74 12.06 -1.56 -20.20
N THR A 75 12.53 -1.94 -19.00
CA THR A 75 13.84 -2.61 -18.82
C THR A 75 13.90 -4.01 -19.46
N ILE A 76 12.76 -4.72 -19.51
CA ILE A 76 12.64 -6.03 -20.13
C ILE A 76 12.58 -5.90 -21.66
N GLU A 77 11.85 -4.92 -22.18
CA GLU A 77 11.66 -4.68 -23.62
C GLU A 77 12.92 -4.13 -24.32
N GLU A 78 13.82 -3.46 -23.59
CA GLU A 78 15.10 -2.95 -24.09
C GLU A 78 16.24 -4.00 -24.15
N LYS A 79 16.01 -5.22 -23.64
CA LYS A 79 16.99 -6.34 -23.63
C LYS A 79 16.68 -7.42 -24.66
#